data_AF-A0A0U1DB77-F1
#
_entry.id   AF-A0A0U1DB77-F1
#
_cell.length_a   1.000
_cell.length_b   1.000
_cell.length_c   1.000
_cell.angle_alpha   90.00
_cell.angle_beta   90.00
_cell.angle_gamma   90.00
#
_symmetry.space_group_name_H-M   'P 1'
#
loop_
_entity.id
_entity.type
_entity.pdbx_description
1 polymer ?
#
loop_
_entity_poly.entity_id
_entity_poly.type
_entity_poly.pdbx_seq_one_letter_code
_entity_poly.pdbx_strand_id
1 'polypeptide(L)'
;MSQARAAQLGIELLPLDELLGRADFISVHLPKTKETAGLLGKENLAKTKPGVIIVNAARGGLIDEQALADAITSGHVRAAGLDVFATEPCTDSPLFEPAAVVVTRIWVPRPPRPRTARAPTWPPA
;
A
#
# COMPACT_ATOMS: atom_id res chain seq x y z
N MET A 1 0.39 4.65 20.07
CA MET A 1 1.34 5.77 20.32
C MET A 1 0.64 6.80 21.19
N SER A 2 1.28 7.33 22.23
CA SER A 2 0.67 8.39 23.05
C SER A 2 0.83 9.77 22.40
N GLN A 3 -0.06 10.71 22.69
CA GLN A 3 0.01 12.09 22.17
C GLN A 3 1.34 12.77 22.54
N ALA A 4 1.79 12.59 23.79
CA ALA A 4 3.06 13.14 24.26
C ALA A 4 4.26 12.62 23.44
N ARG A 5 4.25 11.34 23.07
CA ARG A 5 5.33 10.76 22.25
C ARG A 5 5.26 11.25 20.81
N ALA A 6 4.06 11.42 20.25
CA ALA A 6 3.87 11.95 18.90
C ALA A 6 4.41 13.38 18.79
N ALA A 7 4.07 14.24 19.75
CA ALA A 7 4.52 15.64 19.80
C ALA A 7 6.06 15.75 19.87
N GLN A 8 6.72 14.91 20.67
CA GLN A 8 8.19 14.88 20.75
C GLN A 8 8.87 14.53 19.41
N LEU A 9 8.18 13.78 18.55
CA LEU A 9 8.68 13.34 17.24
C LEU A 9 8.20 14.26 16.10
N GLY A 10 7.48 15.35 16.41
CA GLY A 10 6.88 16.22 15.41
C GLY A 10 5.77 15.55 14.59
N ILE A 11 5.12 14.52 15.14
CA ILE A 11 4.06 13.77 14.48
C ILE A 11 2.70 14.36 14.88
N GLU A 12 1.94 14.80 13.89
CA GLU A 12 0.54 15.18 14.03
C GLU A 12 -0.34 13.92 14.06
N LEU A 13 -1.18 13.77 15.09
CA LEU A 13 -2.13 12.66 15.20
C LEU A 13 -3.48 13.08 14.62
N LEU A 14 -3.94 12.36 13.60
CA LEU A 14 -5.18 12.67 12.88
C LEU A 14 -6.16 11.50 12.90
N PRO A 15 -7.47 11.79 12.84
CA PRO A 15 -8.47 10.79 12.45
C PRO A 15 -8.16 10.23 11.06
N LEU A 16 -8.55 8.97 10.82
CA LEU A 16 -8.24 8.28 9.56
C LEU A 16 -8.78 9.04 8.33
N ASP A 17 -10.04 9.48 8.36
CA ASP A 17 -10.65 10.16 7.21
C ASP A 17 -9.91 11.43 6.81
N GLU A 18 -9.39 12.19 7.79
CA GLU A 18 -8.61 13.39 7.51
C GLU A 18 -7.23 13.05 6.94
N LEU A 19 -6.59 12.00 7.46
CA LEU A 19 -5.32 11.50 6.94
C LEU A 19 -5.44 11.05 5.48
N LEU A 20 -6.50 10.33 5.12
CA LEU A 20 -6.72 9.84 3.76
C LEU A 20 -6.77 11.00 2.75
N GLY A 21 -7.50 12.07 3.05
CA GLY A 21 -7.61 13.24 2.16
C GLY A 21 -6.35 14.11 2.07
N ARG A 22 -5.43 13.99 3.05
CA ARG A 22 -4.20 14.81 3.12
C ARG A 22 -2.95 14.08 2.62
N ALA A 23 -2.90 12.75 2.71
CA ALA A 23 -1.69 11.99 2.46
C ALA A 23 -1.41 11.76 0.97
N ASP A 24 -0.19 12.08 0.53
CA ASP A 24 0.33 11.71 -0.80
C ASP A 24 0.98 10.31 -0.79
N PHE A 25 1.48 9.90 0.39
CA PHE A 25 2.03 8.57 0.65
C PHE A 25 1.40 8.01 1.93
N ILE A 26 0.97 6.74 1.89
CA ILE A 26 0.39 6.05 3.05
C ILE A 26 1.20 4.77 3.28
N SER A 27 1.77 4.63 4.47
CA SER A 27 2.43 3.39 4.91
C SER A 27 1.68 2.77 6.09
N VAL A 28 1.33 1.50 5.98
CA VAL A 28 0.52 0.79 6.97
C VAL A 28 1.42 0.02 7.95
N HIS A 29 1.27 0.31 9.24
CA HIS A 29 2.05 -0.28 10.34
C HIS A 29 1.15 -0.78 11.49
N LEU A 30 0.05 -1.44 11.15
CA LEU A 30 -0.94 -1.90 12.12
C LEU A 30 -0.89 -3.42 12.30
N PRO A 31 -1.20 -3.94 13.51
CA PRO A 31 -1.53 -5.34 13.65
C PRO A 31 -2.84 -5.64 12.91
N LYS A 32 -2.98 -6.88 12.42
CA LYS A 32 -4.24 -7.38 11.85
C LYS A 32 -5.17 -7.79 12.99
N THR A 33 -6.27 -7.05 13.14
CA THR A 33 -7.38 -7.35 14.05
C THR A 33 -8.68 -7.39 13.24
N LYS A 34 -9.82 -7.63 13.89
CA LYS A 34 -11.11 -7.59 13.20
C LYS A 34 -11.46 -6.17 12.71
N GLU A 35 -11.03 -5.16 13.46
CA GLU A 35 -11.27 -3.75 13.16
C GLU A 35 -10.33 -3.20 12.08
N THR A 36 -9.12 -3.74 11.95
CA THR A 36 -8.12 -3.28 10.96
C THR A 36 -8.07 -4.11 9.68
N ALA A 37 -8.79 -5.24 9.62
CA ALA A 37 -8.93 -6.02 8.41
C ALA A 37 -9.69 -5.21 7.34
N GLY A 38 -9.11 -5.10 6.14
CA GLY A 38 -9.70 -4.31 5.05
C GLY A 38 -9.77 -2.81 5.34
N LEU A 39 -8.93 -2.28 6.24
CA LEU A 39 -8.89 -0.87 6.59
C LEU A 39 -8.78 0.04 5.36
N LEU A 40 -7.93 -0.33 4.39
CA LEU A 40 -7.90 0.32 3.08
C LEU A 40 -8.69 -0.54 2.07
N GLY A 41 -10.01 -0.50 2.21
CA GLY A 41 -10.96 -1.01 1.22
C GLY A 41 -11.36 0.05 0.20
N LYS A 42 -12.29 -0.30 -0.71
CA LYS A 42 -12.74 0.57 -1.81
C LYS A 42 -13.16 1.97 -1.38
N GLU A 43 -13.95 2.08 -0.31
CA GLU A 43 -14.45 3.38 0.18
C GLU A 43 -13.32 4.28 0.70
N ASN A 44 -12.40 3.72 1.48
CA ASN A 44 -11.29 4.48 2.04
C ASN A 44 -10.24 4.82 0.99
N LEU A 45 -10.01 3.93 0.02
CA LEU A 45 -9.19 4.24 -1.15
C LEU A 45 -9.78 5.41 -1.96
N ALA A 46 -11.09 5.46 -2.17
CA ALA A 46 -11.74 6.55 -2.90
C ALA A 46 -11.62 7.93 -2.21
N LYS A 47 -11.46 7.96 -0.87
CA LYS A 47 -11.24 9.19 -0.10
C LYS A 47 -9.81 9.72 -0.20
N THR A 48 -8.87 8.91 -0.68
CA THR A 48 -7.48 9.33 -0.83
C THR A 48 -7.31 10.34 -1.96
N LYS A 49 -6.21 11.10 -1.91
CA LYS A 49 -5.82 11.96 -3.04
C LYS A 49 -5.62 11.13 -4.32
N PRO A 50 -6.07 11.64 -5.48
CA PRO A 50 -5.68 11.07 -6.76
C PRO A 50 -4.14 11.05 -6.89
N GLY A 51 -3.60 9.90 -7.26
CA GLY A 51 -2.16 9.67 -7.39
C GLY A 51 -1.44 9.26 -6.10
N VAL A 52 -2.17 8.92 -5.03
CA VAL A 52 -1.58 8.42 -3.78
C VAL A 52 -0.70 7.20 -4.02
N ILE A 53 0.34 7.04 -3.20
CA ILE A 53 1.21 5.86 -3.18
C ILE A 53 1.02 5.10 -1.87
N ILE A 54 0.82 3.79 -1.95
CA ILE A 54 0.47 2.96 -0.78
C ILE A 54 1.57 1.91 -0.53
N VAL A 55 1.97 1.76 0.73
CA VAL A 55 2.96 0.78 1.16
C VAL A 55 2.41 -0.08 2.30
N ASN A 56 2.53 -1.39 2.19
CA ASN A 56 2.21 -2.32 3.27
C ASN A 56 3.32 -3.36 3.44
N ALA A 57 4.03 -3.22 4.55
CA ALA A 57 5.01 -4.19 5.06
C ALA A 57 4.64 -4.70 6.46
N ALA A 58 3.36 -4.57 6.85
CA ALA A 58 2.89 -4.95 8.18
C ALA A 58 2.25 -6.33 8.16
N ARG A 59 1.00 -6.44 7.67
CA ARG A 59 0.27 -7.70 7.56
C ARG A 59 -0.63 -7.69 6.33
N GLY A 60 -0.76 -8.84 5.69
CA GLY A 60 -1.69 -9.03 4.58
C GLY A 60 -3.15 -8.98 5.01
N GLY A 61 -4.01 -8.46 4.14
CA GLY A 61 -5.44 -8.25 4.41
C GLY A 61 -5.77 -7.02 5.26
N LEU A 62 -4.80 -6.14 5.53
CA LEU A 62 -5.08 -4.76 6.00
C LEU A 62 -5.58 -3.87 4.86
N ILE A 63 -5.18 -4.20 3.64
CA ILE A 63 -5.61 -3.58 2.40
C ILE A 63 -6.41 -4.63 1.63
N ASP A 64 -7.53 -4.22 1.07
CA ASP A 64 -8.26 -5.06 0.11
C ASP A 64 -7.47 -5.10 -1.21
N GLU A 65 -6.93 -6.27 -1.52
CA GLU A 65 -6.03 -6.45 -2.66
C GLU A 65 -6.72 -6.21 -4.01
N GLN A 66 -8.00 -6.58 -4.12
CA GLN A 66 -8.77 -6.35 -5.34
C GLN A 66 -9.11 -4.88 -5.48
N ALA A 67 -9.56 -4.23 -4.40
CA ALA A 67 -9.85 -2.79 -4.43
C ALA A 67 -8.60 -1.96 -4.75
N LEU A 68 -7.44 -2.38 -4.25
CA LEU A 68 -6.16 -1.74 -4.59
C LEU A 68 -5.81 -1.95 -6.06
N ALA A 69 -5.94 -3.16 -6.60
CA ALA A 69 -5.67 -3.44 -8.01
C ALA A 69 -6.59 -2.63 -8.93
N ASP A 70 -7.87 -2.52 -8.60
CA ASP A 70 -8.86 -1.72 -9.33
C ASP A 70 -8.50 -0.23 -9.28
N ALA A 71 -8.10 0.29 -8.12
CA ALA A 71 -7.71 1.69 -7.94
C ALA A 71 -6.40 2.04 -8.67
N ILE A 72 -5.48 1.08 -8.81
CA ILE A 72 -4.27 1.26 -9.63
C ILE A 72 -4.63 1.24 -11.10
N THR A 73 -5.48 0.30 -11.52
CA THR A 73 -5.94 0.18 -12.90
C THR A 73 -6.71 1.42 -13.36
N SER A 74 -7.51 2.03 -12.49
CA SER A 74 -8.22 3.28 -12.78
C SER A 74 -7.32 4.52 -12.77
N GLY A 75 -6.07 4.40 -12.29
CA GLY A 75 -5.13 5.51 -12.12
C GLY A 75 -5.37 6.37 -10.88
N HIS A 76 -6.32 6.00 -10.01
CA HIS A 76 -6.55 6.70 -8.74
C HIS A 76 -5.38 6.51 -7.77
N VAL A 77 -4.85 5.29 -7.68
CA VAL A 77 -3.61 4.99 -6.94
C VAL A 77 -2.47 4.93 -7.94
N ARG A 78 -1.42 5.72 -7.73
CA ARG A 78 -0.30 5.81 -8.68
C ARG A 78 0.59 4.58 -8.64
N ALA A 79 0.86 4.06 -7.44
CA ALA A 79 1.77 2.94 -7.22
C ALA A 79 1.53 2.28 -5.86
N ALA A 80 1.93 1.02 -5.73
CA ALA A 80 1.92 0.32 -4.45
C ALA A 80 3.18 -0.53 -4.19
N GLY A 81 3.58 -0.62 -2.92
CA GLY A 81 4.65 -1.48 -2.43
C GLY A 81 4.13 -2.48 -1.41
N LEU A 82 4.26 -3.78 -1.68
CA LEU A 82 3.68 -4.84 -0.84
C LEU A 82 4.71 -5.91 -0.50
N ASP A 83 4.85 -6.24 0.77
CA ASP A 83 5.69 -7.36 1.25
C ASP A 83 4.86 -8.56 1.76
N VAL A 84 3.58 -8.31 2.06
CA VAL A 84 2.68 -9.20 2.80
C VAL A 84 1.34 -9.36 2.08
N PHE A 85 0.74 -10.55 2.14
CA PHE A 85 -0.48 -10.89 1.40
C PHE A 85 -1.53 -11.57 2.29
N ALA A 86 -2.81 -11.42 1.95
CA ALA A 86 -3.91 -11.95 2.76
C ALA A 86 -3.81 -13.47 2.96
N THR A 87 -3.37 -14.18 1.92
CA THR A 87 -3.06 -15.61 1.95
C THR A 87 -1.59 -15.82 1.62
N GLU A 88 -0.87 -16.53 2.49
CA GLU A 88 0.52 -16.90 2.28
C GLU A 88 0.69 -18.42 2.31
N PRO A 89 1.42 -19.00 1.33
CA PRO A 89 2.15 -18.36 0.25
C PRO A 89 1.23 -17.79 -0.85
N CYS A 90 1.47 -16.53 -1.24
CA CYS A 90 0.72 -15.88 -2.31
C CYS A 90 1.29 -16.31 -3.67
N THR A 91 0.52 -17.14 -4.38
CA THR A 91 0.88 -17.67 -5.70
C THR A 91 0.11 -16.99 -6.82
N ASP A 92 -1.03 -16.40 -6.51
CA ASP A 92 -1.91 -15.68 -7.41
C ASP A 92 -2.39 -14.40 -6.72
N SER A 93 -2.23 -13.25 -7.37
CA SER A 93 -2.68 -11.95 -6.87
C SER A 93 -2.87 -10.99 -8.05
N PRO A 94 -3.97 -10.20 -8.06
CA PRO A 94 -4.20 -9.18 -9.07
C PRO A 94 -3.14 -8.06 -9.03
N LEU A 95 -2.33 -8.01 -7.97
CA LEU A 95 -1.28 -7.02 -7.75
C LEU A 95 0.06 -7.40 -8.39
N PHE A 96 0.16 -8.57 -9.05
CA PHE A 96 1.37 -8.98 -9.76
C PHE A 96 1.47 -8.43 -11.19
N GLU A 97 0.33 -8.15 -11.82
CA GLU A 97 0.25 -7.65 -13.20
C GLU A 97 0.63 -6.17 -13.36
N PRO A 98 0.18 -5.23 -12.49
CA PRO A 98 0.41 -3.82 -12.74
C PRO A 98 1.89 -3.46 -12.56
N ALA A 99 2.50 -2.85 -13.58
CA ALA A 99 3.89 -2.40 -13.53
C ALA A 99 4.17 -1.35 -12.44
N ALA A 100 3.11 -0.68 -11.96
CA ALA A 100 3.15 0.29 -10.87
C ALA A 100 3.20 -0.35 -9.47
N VAL A 101 3.17 -1.69 -9.38
CA VAL A 101 3.27 -2.42 -8.12
C VAL A 101 4.65 -3.06 -7.98
N VAL A 102 5.26 -2.84 -6.82
CA VAL A 102 6.49 -3.53 -6.41
C VAL A 102 6.16 -4.50 -5.29
N VAL A 103 6.35 -5.79 -5.55
CA VAL A 103 6.19 -6.83 -4.54
C VAL A 103 7.52 -7.46 -4.13
N THR A 104 7.70 -7.62 -2.82
CA THR A 104 8.74 -8.46 -2.22
C THR A 104 8.04 -9.69 -1.62
N ARG A 105 8.41 -10.88 -2.09
CA ARG A 105 7.77 -12.13 -1.66
C ARG A 105 8.53 -12.62 -0.44
N ILE A 106 7.92 -12.58 0.74
CA ILE A 106 8.55 -13.08 1.97
C ILE A 106 8.76 -14.61 1.97
N TRP A 107 8.08 -15.37 1.09
CA TRP A 107 8.14 -16.84 1.03
C TRP A 107 8.42 -17.50 -0.34
N VAL A 108 8.71 -16.76 -1.42
CA VAL A 108 8.92 -17.37 -2.76
C VAL A 108 10.26 -16.94 -3.36
N PRO A 109 11.18 -17.88 -3.67
CA PRO A 109 12.43 -17.59 -4.39
C PRO A 109 12.13 -16.83 -5.68
N ARG A 110 12.87 -15.74 -5.95
CA ARG A 110 12.74 -15.02 -7.23
C ARG A 110 13.50 -15.79 -8.33
N PRO A 111 12.88 -16.10 -9.49
CA PRO A 111 13.67 -16.26 -10.70
C PRO A 111 14.34 -14.91 -11.06
N PRO A 112 15.55 -14.93 -11.63
CA PRO A 112 16.28 -13.71 -11.95
C PRO A 112 15.48 -12.84 -12.92
N ARG A 113 15.34 -11.54 -12.62
CA ARG A 113 14.75 -10.59 -13.57
C ARG A 113 15.75 -10.38 -14.73
N PRO A 114 15.31 -10.39 -15.99
CA PRO A 114 16.18 -9.98 -17.09
C PRO A 114 16.60 -8.51 -16.89
N ARG A 115 17.90 -8.27 -17.05
CA ARG A 115 18.58 -6.97 -16.84
C ARG A 115 18.04 -5.81 -17.69
N THR A 116 17.12 -6.09 -18.62
CA THR A 116 16.55 -5.17 -19.60
C THR A 116 15.26 -4.49 -19.15
N ALA A 117 14.69 -4.86 -18.01
CA ALA A 117 13.55 -4.12 -17.43
C ALA A 117 14.03 -2.73 -16.98
N ARG A 118 13.79 -1.71 -17.83
CA ARG A 118 14.10 -0.31 -17.51
C ARG A 118 13.39 0.06 -16.21
N ALA A 119 14.13 0.67 -15.29
CA ALA A 119 13.54 1.30 -14.11
C ALA A 119 12.46 2.30 -14.58
N PRO A 120 11.28 2.36 -13.92
CA PRO A 120 10.28 3.36 -14.25
C PRO A 120 10.92 4.74 -14.06
N THR A 121 11.05 5.48 -15.15
CA THR A 121 11.51 6.87 -15.13
C THR A 121 10.40 7.69 -14.48
N TRP A 122 10.63 8.15 -13.26
CA TRP A 122 9.75 9.15 -12.64
C TRP A 122 9.82 10.44 -13.45
N PRO A 123 8.69 11.08 -13.80
CA PRO A 123 8.75 12.45 -14.30
C PRO A 123 9.34 13.35 -13.20
N PRO A 124 10.15 14.37 -13.57
CA PRO A 124 10.64 15.34 -12.61
C PRO A 124 9.48 16.14 -11.98
N ALA A 125 9.71 16.61 -10.76
CA ALA A 125 8.79 17.44 -9.99
C ALA A 125 8.53 18.80 -10.68
#